data_AF-A0A959TCU9-F1
#
_entry.id   AF-A0A959TCU9-F1
#
_cell.length_a   1.000
_cell.length_b   1.000
_cell.length_c   1.000
_cell.angle_alpha   90.00
_cell.angle_beta   90.00
_cell.angle_gamma   90.00
#
_symmetry.space_group_name_H-M   'P 1'
#
loop_
_entity.id
_entity.type
_entity.pdbx_description
1 polymer ?
#
loop_
_entity_poly.entity_id
_entity_poly.type
_entity_poly.pdbx_seq_one_letter_code
_entity_poly.pdbx_strand_id
1 'polypeptide(L)'
;HGGILTIWDRLYGTWQEPIKGMKPKFGISHDPDSYDPIKHNLFEFQEIWRDVKKAPTLKAKLMYIFGPPGWSHDGSSKTSRQLQAELKAAAQAQEKAGAQLRPEPVPA
;
A
#
# COMPACT_ATOMS: atom_id res chain seq x y z
N HIS A 1 23.78 12.75 -7.52
CA HIS A 1 23.23 11.82 -6.53
C HIS A 1 22.64 10.61 -7.25
N GLY A 2 23.20 9.43 -7.00
CA GLY A 2 22.80 8.13 -7.53
C GLY A 2 21.64 7.58 -6.72
N GLY A 3 20.43 7.64 -7.27
CA GLY A 3 19.20 7.37 -6.52
C GLY A 3 19.03 5.94 -6.00
N ILE A 4 19.72 4.93 -6.54
CA ILE A 4 19.50 3.52 -6.20
C ILE A 4 20.81 2.78 -5.85
N LEU A 5 21.91 3.09 -6.53
CA LEU A 5 23.19 2.42 -6.32
C LEU A 5 24.28 3.43 -5.94
N THR A 6 24.97 3.16 -4.84
CA THR A 6 26.18 3.86 -4.36
C THR A 6 27.27 4.02 -5.42
N ILE A 7 27.31 3.13 -6.42
CA ILE A 7 28.32 3.13 -7.48
C ILE A 7 28.32 4.46 -8.26
N TRP A 8 27.14 5.03 -8.52
CA TRP A 8 27.05 6.30 -9.26
C TRP A 8 27.57 7.49 -8.44
N ASP A 9 27.35 7.50 -7.13
CA ASP A 9 27.92 8.55 -6.26
C ASP A 9 29.44 8.48 -6.19
N ARG A 10 30.01 7.27 -6.27
CA ARG A 10 31.46 7.06 -6.33
C ARG A 10 32.05 7.52 -7.67
N LEU A 11 31.38 7.25 -8.79
CA LEU A 11 31.81 7.67 -10.12
C LEU A 11 31.81 9.20 -10.29
N TYR A 12 30.80 9.88 -9.74
CA TYR A 12 30.70 11.34 -9.81
C TYR A 12 31.32 12.07 -8.62
N GLY A 13 32.00 11.36 -7.71
CA GLY A 13 32.66 11.95 -6.54
C GLY A 13 31.71 12.63 -5.54
N THR A 14 30.41 12.29 -5.58
CA THR A 14 29.38 12.83 -4.68
C THR A 14 29.06 11.90 -3.50
N TRP A 15 29.91 10.88 -3.28
CA TRP A 15 29.77 9.93 -2.18
C TRP A 15 29.96 10.59 -0.82
N GLN A 16 28.95 10.46 0.04
CA GLN A 16 28.98 10.87 1.44
C GLN A 16 29.07 9.62 2.33
N GLU A 17 30.03 9.59 3.25
CA GLU A 17 30.13 8.50 4.22
C GLU A 17 28.92 8.49 5.17
N PRO A 18 28.41 7.30 5.56
CA PRO A 18 27.37 7.19 6.57
C PRO A 18 27.79 7.86 7.89
N ILE A 19 26.95 8.74 8.43
CA ILE A 19 27.21 9.40 9.71
C ILE A 19 27.20 8.34 10.82
N LYS A 20 28.35 8.16 11.47
CA LYS A 20 28.49 7.23 12.59
C LYS A 20 27.46 7.56 13.67
N GLY A 21 26.62 6.59 14.03
CA GLY A 21 25.59 6.71 15.06
C GLY A 21 24.19 7.08 14.54
N MET A 22 24.02 7.44 13.28
CA MET A 22 22.70 7.70 12.69
C MET A 22 22.19 6.46 11.95
N LYS A 23 21.24 5.74 12.55
CA LYS A 23 20.52 4.66 11.85
C LYS A 23 19.51 5.28 10.88
N PRO A 24 19.51 4.90 9.60
CA PRO A 24 18.47 5.36 8.67
C PRO A 24 17.11 4.85 9.17
N LYS A 25 16.16 5.77 9.35
CA LYS A 25 14.76 5.42 9.59
C LYS A 25 14.09 5.27 8.25
N PHE A 26 13.98 4.04 7.77
CA PHE A 26 13.18 3.73 6.60
C PHE A 26 11.71 3.76 7.06
N GLY A 27 10.85 4.50 6.35
CA GLY A 27 9.42 4.64 6.67
C GLY A 27 8.61 3.38 6.40
N ILE A 28 9.13 2.22 6.77
CA ILE A 28 8.49 0.92 6.61
C ILE A 28 7.72 0.65 7.90
N SER A 29 6.40 0.49 7.80
CA SER A 29 5.55 0.29 8.97
C SER A 29 5.83 -1.03 9.69
N HIS A 30 6.33 -2.04 8.98
CA HIS A 30 6.74 -3.34 9.51
C HIS A 30 8.02 -3.82 8.82
N ASP A 31 8.92 -4.41 9.60
CA ASP A 31 10.06 -5.14 9.06
C ASP A 31 9.54 -6.36 8.30
N PRO A 32 10.08 -6.67 7.09
CA PRO A 32 9.64 -7.83 6.35
C PRO A 32 10.04 -9.12 7.07
N ASP A 33 9.09 -10.03 7.29
CA ASP A 33 9.30 -11.35 7.91
C ASP A 33 10.25 -12.27 7.11
N SER A 34 10.58 -11.91 5.86
CA SER A 34 11.45 -12.68 4.98
C SER A 34 12.25 -11.76 4.06
N TYR A 35 13.56 -12.01 4.00
CA TYR A 35 14.52 -11.27 3.15
C TYR A 35 14.76 -11.94 1.80
N ASP A 36 13.89 -12.86 1.36
CA ASP A 36 14.03 -13.53 0.06
C ASP A 36 13.39 -12.67 -1.05
N PRO A 37 14.19 -11.91 -1.83
CA PRO A 37 13.65 -10.99 -2.83
C PRO A 37 13.01 -11.74 -3.98
N ILE A 38 13.44 -12.98 -4.28
CA ILE A 38 12.91 -13.75 -5.39
C ILE A 38 11.49 -14.19 -5.06
N LYS A 39 11.27 -14.74 -3.86
CA LYS A 39 9.94 -15.12 -3.41
C LYS A 39 9.00 -13.93 -3.37
N HIS A 40 9.43 -12.80 -2.79
CA HIS A 40 8.56 -11.62 -2.70
C HIS A 40 8.15 -11.09 -4.07
N ASN A 41 9.10 -10.98 -5.01
CA ASN A 41 8.78 -10.52 -6.37
C ASN A 41 7.87 -11.51 -7.11
N LEU A 42 8.08 -12.83 -6.98
CA LEU A 42 7.30 -13.84 -7.72
C LEU A 42 5.96 -14.18 -7.08
N PHE A 43 5.80 -13.95 -5.77
CA PHE A 43 4.57 -14.26 -5.03
C PHE A 43 3.37 -13.54 -5.63
N GLU A 44 3.49 -12.24 -5.91
CA GLU A 44 2.44 -11.44 -6.53
C GLU A 44 2.00 -12.00 -7.89
N PHE A 45 2.95 -12.45 -8.73
CA PHE A 45 2.61 -13.07 -10.01
C PHE A 45 1.89 -14.42 -9.84
N GLN A 46 2.25 -15.20 -8.83
CA GLN A 46 1.56 -16.46 -8.51
C GLN A 46 0.11 -16.21 -8.06
N GLU A 47 -0.12 -15.17 -7.25
CA GLU A 47 -1.46 -14.78 -6.80
C GLU A 47 -2.32 -14.32 -7.97
N ILE A 48 -1.80 -13.43 -8.83
CA ILE A 48 -2.49 -12.99 -10.05
C ILE A 48 -2.87 -14.19 -10.93
N TRP A 49 -1.94 -15.13 -11.13
CA TRP A 49 -2.21 -16.33 -11.94
C TRP A 49 -3.32 -17.20 -11.35
N ARG A 50 -3.36 -17.35 -10.02
CA ARG A 50 -4.41 -18.08 -9.33
C ARG A 50 -5.77 -17.41 -9.53
N ASP A 51 -5.83 -16.09 -9.50
CA ASP A 51 -7.07 -15.35 -9.66
C ASP A 51 -7.56 -15.33 -11.12
N VAL A 52 -6.64 -15.25 -12.08
CA VAL A 52 -6.94 -15.46 -13.51
C VAL A 52 -7.55 -16.84 -13.75
N LYS A 53 -7.06 -17.89 -13.09
CA LYS A 53 -7.63 -19.24 -13.21
C LYS A 53 -9.05 -19.36 -12.63
N LYS A 54 -9.34 -18.64 -11.53
CA LYS A 54 -10.67 -18.61 -10.90
C LYS A 54 -11.67 -17.74 -11.66
N ALA A 55 -11.18 -16.76 -12.43
CA ALA A 55 -12.04 -15.80 -13.11
C ALA A 55 -12.98 -16.47 -14.15
N PRO A 56 -14.30 -16.22 -14.08
CA PRO A 56 -15.29 -16.93 -14.90
C PRO A 56 -15.34 -16.46 -16.35
N THR A 57 -14.92 -15.22 -16.64
CA THR A 57 -15.01 -14.63 -17.98
C THR A 57 -13.65 -14.20 -18.51
N LEU A 58 -13.49 -14.20 -19.84
CA LEU A 58 -12.26 -13.73 -20.48
C LEU A 58 -11.95 -12.26 -20.14
N LYS A 59 -13.00 -11.43 -20.00
CA LYS A 59 -12.87 -10.05 -19.54
C LYS A 59 -12.30 -9.96 -18.12
N ALA A 60 -12.80 -10.78 -17.19
CA ALA A 60 -12.29 -10.81 -15.83
C ALA A 60 -10.82 -11.26 -15.78
N LYS A 61 -10.43 -12.24 -16.61
CA LYS A 61 -9.02 -12.67 -16.74
C LYS A 61 -8.12 -11.52 -17.18
N LEU A 62 -8.52 -10.75 -18.18
CA LEU A 62 -7.77 -9.58 -18.64
C LEU A 62 -7.70 -8.49 -17.56
N MET A 63 -8.78 -8.28 -16.81
CA MET A 63 -8.82 -7.31 -15.70
C MET A 63 -7.90 -7.69 -14.54
N TYR A 64 -7.64 -8.98 -14.30
CA TYR A 64 -6.64 -9.39 -13.31
C TYR A 64 -5.19 -9.10 -13.75
N ILE A 65 -4.93 -9.05 -15.06
CA ILE A 65 -3.57 -8.80 -15.60
C ILE A 65 -3.32 -7.30 -15.83
N PHE A 66 -4.32 -6.57 -16.34
CA PHE A 66 -4.18 -5.19 -16.79
C PHE A 66 -5.02 -4.18 -15.99
N GLY A 67 -5.91 -4.65 -15.12
CA GLY A 67 -6.78 -3.80 -14.32
C GLY A 67 -6.06 -3.18 -13.13
N PRO A 68 -6.74 -2.28 -12.41
CA PRO A 68 -6.17 -1.65 -11.23
C PRO A 68 -5.91 -2.68 -10.12
N PRO A 69 -4.82 -2.53 -9.35
CA PRO A 69 -4.52 -3.43 -8.24
C PRO A 69 -5.64 -3.40 -7.20
N GLY A 70 -5.97 -4.58 -6.66
CA GLY A 70 -7.09 -4.76 -5.73
C GLY A 70 -8.47 -4.81 -6.39
N TRP A 71 -8.55 -4.94 -7.72
CA TRP A 71 -9.80 -5.29 -8.39
C TRP A 71 -10.06 -6.81 -8.28
N SER A 72 -11.30 -7.20 -7.98
CA SER A 72 -11.74 -8.59 -8.12
C SER A 72 -13.12 -8.69 -8.77
N HIS A 73 -13.35 -9.83 -9.41
CA HIS A 73 -14.62 -10.10 -10.11
C HIS A 73 -15.80 -10.35 -9.17
N ASP A 74 -15.54 -10.67 -7.91
CA ASP A 74 -16.49 -11.05 -6.86
C ASP A 74 -16.57 -10.03 -5.71
N GLY A 75 -15.76 -8.98 -5.73
CA GLY A 75 -15.66 -7.98 -4.66
C GLY A 75 -14.89 -8.44 -3.42
N SER A 76 -14.23 -9.60 -3.45
CA SER A 76 -13.33 -10.08 -2.37
C SER A 76 -12.17 -9.13 -2.06
N SER A 77 -11.71 -8.33 -3.03
CA SER A 77 -10.70 -7.31 -2.83
C SER A 77 -11.21 -5.92 -3.23
N LYS A 78 -10.59 -4.90 -2.63
CA LYS A 78 -10.90 -3.49 -2.86
C LYS A 78 -9.65 -2.77 -3.36
N THR A 79 -9.84 -1.94 -4.36
CA THR A 79 -8.80 -1.05 -4.86
C THR A 79 -8.46 0.02 -3.81
N SER A 80 -7.26 0.60 -3.88
CA SER A 80 -6.84 1.66 -2.95
C SER A 80 -7.81 2.85 -2.91
N ARG A 81 -8.44 3.19 -4.04
CA ARG A 81 -9.47 4.25 -4.11
C ARG A 81 -10.74 3.88 -3.33
N GLN A 82 -11.17 2.63 -3.41
CA GLN A 82 -12.33 2.14 -2.66
C GLN A 82 -12.04 2.12 -1.16
N LEU A 83 -10.86 1.65 -0.76
CA LEU A 83 -10.41 1.68 0.64
C LEU A 83 -10.34 3.11 1.18
N GLN A 84 -9.79 4.06 0.42
CA GLN A 84 -9.75 5.47 0.82
C GLN A 84 -11.15 6.08 0.96
N ALA A 85 -12.07 5.75 0.05
CA ALA A 85 -13.45 6.23 0.13
C ALA A 85 -14.16 5.70 1.38
N GLU A 86 -13.96 4.42 1.69
CA GLU A 86 -14.52 3.77 2.89
C GLU A 86 -13.96 4.35 4.19
N LEU A 87 -12.64 4.57 4.27
CA LEU A 87 -12.01 5.22 5.42
C LEU A 87 -12.51 6.64 5.63
N LYS A 88 -12.67 7.42 4.55
CA LYS A 88 -13.25 8.78 4.63
C LYS A 88 -14.70 8.75 5.10
N ALA A 89 -15.50 7.83 4.57
CA ALA A 89 -16.90 7.67 4.98
C ALA A 89 -17.01 7.27 6.46
N ALA A 90 -16.16 6.34 6.91
CA ALA A 90 -16.10 5.91 8.31
C ALA A 90 -15.69 7.08 9.24
N ALA A 91 -14.69 7.87 8.86
CA ALA A 91 -14.27 9.04 9.63
C ALA A 91 -15.40 10.09 9.74
N GLN A 92 -16.13 10.35 8.66
CA GLN A 92 -17.27 11.28 8.67
C GLN A 92 -18.45 10.77 9.51
N ALA A 93 -18.70 9.46 9.49
CA ALA A 93 -19.73 8.85 10.34
C ALA A 93 -19.37 8.98 11.83
N GLN A 94 -18.09 8.76 12.18
CA GLN A 94 -17.58 8.96 13.53
C GLN A 94 -17.67 10.42 13.98
N GLU A 95 -17.34 11.37 13.12
CA GLU A 95 -17.44 12.81 13.41
C GLU A 95 -18.90 13.24 13.66
N LYS A 96 -19.83 12.79 12.81
CA LYS A 96 -21.27 13.07 12.99
C LYS A 96 -21.83 12.43 14.26
N ALA A 97 -21.48 11.19 14.55
CA ALA A 97 -21.88 10.51 15.78
C ALA A 97 -21.31 11.23 17.03
N GLY A 98 -20.05 11.68 16.97
CA GLY A 98 -19.42 12.45 18.04
C GLY A 98 -20.00 13.86 18.21
N ALA A 99 -20.45 14.51 17.13
CA ALA A 99 -21.15 15.79 17.19
C ALA A 99 -22.55 15.66 17.81
N GLN A 100 -23.23 14.54 17.56
CA GLN A 100 -24.59 14.26 18.06
C GLN A 100 -24.61 13.82 19.54
N LEU A 101 -23.47 13.44 20.11
CA LEU A 101 -23.28 13.07 21.52
C LEU A 101 -22.81 14.23 22.41
N ARG A 102 -22.62 15.44 21.88
CA ARG A 102 -22.30 16.60 22.74
C ARG A 102 -23.56 17.01 23.50
N PRO A 103 -23.58 16.99 24.85
CA PRO A 103 -24.69 17.53 25.59
C PRO A 103 -24.83 19.03 25.28
N GLU A 104 -26.07 19.46 25.02
CA GLU A 104 -26.43 20.87 24.90
C GLU A 104 -25.84 21.67 26.07
N PRO A 105 -25.32 22.90 25.84
CA PRO A 105 -24.81 23.72 26.92
C PRO A 105 -25.93 23.94 27.93
N VAL A 106 -25.69 23.52 29.18
CA VAL A 106 -26.63 23.75 30.28
C VAL A 106 -26.86 25.26 30.37
N PRO A 107 -28.11 25.74 30.25
CA PRO A 107 -28.39 27.17 30.35
C PRO A 107 -27.96 27.68 31.73
N ALA A 108 -27.29 28.84 31.73
CA ALA A 108 -26.72 29.49 32.91
C ALA A 108 -27.77 29.99 33.91
#